data_AF-A0AAD3HC24-F1
#
_entry.id   AF-A0AAD3HC24-F1
#
_cell.length_a   1.000
_cell.length_b   1.000
_cell.length_c   1.000
_cell.angle_alpha   90.00
_cell.angle_beta   90.00
_cell.angle_gamma   90.00
#
_symmetry.space_group_name_H-M   'P 1'
#
loop_
_entity.id
_entity.type
_entity.pdbx_description
1 polymer ?
#
loop_
_entity_poly.entity_id
_entity_poly.type
_entity_poly.pdbx_seq_one_letter_code
_entity_poly.pdbx_strand_id
1 'polypeptide(L)' 'MPFIHVTWLPKACRNDKVRKEVATAILKALTAPEIAAKADIPPENIVVRFSEAVDGFPLPKGHDITNCDVMEKK' A
#
# COMPACT_ATOMS: atom_id res chain seq x y z
N MET A 1 -14.18 6.67 4.86
CA MET A 1 -13.88 5.89 3.63
C MET A 1 -12.39 6.01 3.33
N PRO A 2 -11.57 5.03 3.72
CA PRO A 2 -10.14 5.07 3.45
C PRO A 2 -9.87 5.03 1.95
N PHE A 3 -9.06 5.96 1.49
CA PHE A 3 -8.65 6.06 0.10
C PHE A 3 -7.14 5.88 0.02
N ILE A 4 -6.70 4.81 -0.63
CA ILE A 4 -5.28 4.49 -0.79
C ILE A 4 -4.88 4.75 -2.22
N HIS A 5 -3.91 5.65 -2.38
CA HIS A 5 -3.31 5.94 -3.67
C HIS A 5 -1.89 5.44 -3.69
N VAL A 6 -1.61 4.45 -4.53
CA VAL A 6 -0.27 3.91 -4.71
C VAL A 6 0.32 4.50 -5.98
N THR A 7 1.40 5.27 -5.83
CA THR A 7 2.08 5.95 -6.94
C THR A 7 3.44 5.30 -7.16
N TRP A 8 3.75 4.90 -8.40
CA TRP A 8 4.91 4.05 -8.71
C TRP A 8 5.74 4.62 -9.85
N LEU A 9 7.04 4.35 -9.86
CA LEU A 9 7.87 4.66 -11.03
C LEU A 9 7.45 3.85 -12.26
N PRO A 10 7.56 4.42 -13.47
CA PRO A 10 7.19 3.74 -14.69
C PRO A 10 8.07 2.50 -14.84
N LYS A 11 7.48 1.36 -15.24
CA LYS A 11 8.07 0.00 -15.38
C LYS A 11 7.89 -0.95 -14.19
N ALA A 12 7.71 -0.47 -12.96
CA ALA A 12 7.59 -1.36 -11.78
C ALA A 12 6.25 -2.10 -11.69
N CYS A 13 5.21 -1.61 -12.38
CA CYS A 13 3.82 -2.04 -12.17
C CYS A 13 3.05 -2.33 -13.47
N ARG A 14 3.76 -2.75 -14.53
CA ARG A 14 3.20 -2.83 -15.90
C ARG A 14 2.30 -4.04 -16.18
N ASN A 15 2.06 -4.91 -15.20
CA ASN A 15 1.14 -6.03 -15.41
C ASN A 15 0.01 -6.02 -14.36
N ASP A 16 -1.18 -6.39 -14.81
CA ASP A 16 -2.40 -6.38 -13.99
C ASP A 16 -2.34 -7.38 -12.83
N LYS A 17 -1.56 -8.47 -13.00
CA LYS A 17 -1.37 -9.48 -11.96
C LYS A 17 -0.64 -8.92 -10.73
N VAL A 18 0.44 -8.17 -10.93
CA VAL A 18 1.22 -7.52 -9.87
C VAL A 18 0.39 -6.43 -9.19
N ARG A 19 -0.37 -5.64 -9.96
CA ARG A 19 -1.31 -4.65 -9.40
C ARG A 19 -2.34 -5.32 -8.49
N LYS A 20 -2.89 -6.47 -8.92
CA LYS A 20 -3.83 -7.26 -8.13
C LYS A 20 -3.19 -7.82 -6.86
N GLU A 21 -1.98 -8.36 -6.94
CA GLU A 21 -1.25 -8.88 -5.78
C GLU A 21 -0.99 -7.80 -4.73
N VAL A 22 -0.56 -6.61 -5.15
CA VAL A 22 -0.34 -5.49 -4.22
C VAL A 22 -1.63 -4.92 -3.66
N ALA A 23 -2.67 -4.73 -4.48
CA ALA A 23 -3.98 -4.34 -3.98
C ALA A 23 -4.50 -5.32 -2.93
N THR A 24 -4.31 -6.62 -3.17
CA THR A 24 -4.69 -7.68 -2.22
C THR A 24 -3.94 -7.55 -0.89
N ALA A 25 -2.63 -7.30 -0.93
CA ALA A 25 -1.82 -7.13 0.28
C ALA A 25 -2.26 -5.90 1.10
N ILE A 26 -2.50 -4.76 0.43
CA ILE A 26 -2.95 -3.53 1.07
C ILE A 26 -4.33 -3.72 1.72
N LEU A 27 -5.27 -4.30 0.99
CA LEU A 27 -6.61 -4.57 1.50
C LEU A 27 -6.53 -5.48 2.73
N LYS A 28 -5.78 -6.58 2.67
CA LYS A 28 -5.60 -7.49 3.82
C LYS A 28 -5.09 -6.76 5.06
N ALA A 29 -4.09 -5.88 4.90
CA ALA A 29 -3.54 -5.12 6.01
C ALA A 29 -4.59 -4.17 6.63
N LEU A 30 -5.33 -3.44 5.80
CA LEU A 30 -6.33 -2.48 6.29
C LEU A 30 -7.59 -3.12 6.87
N THR A 31 -7.93 -4.32 6.40
CA THR A 31 -9.03 -5.11 6.94
C THR A 31 -8.59 -6.03 8.08
N ALA A 32 -7.32 -6.01 8.49
CA ALA A 32 -6.86 -6.81 9.60
C ALA A 32 -7.61 -6.36 10.87
N PRO A 33 -8.18 -7.28 11.69
CA PRO A 33 -9.06 -6.93 12.80
C PRO A 33 -8.48 -5.89 13.76
N GLU A 34 -7.18 -5.95 14.02
CA GLU A 34 -6.45 -5.05 14.91
C GLU A 34 -6.30 -3.62 14.38
N ILE A 35 -6.43 -3.41 13.06
CA ILE A 35 -6.43 -2.10 12.41
C ILE A 35 -7.88 -1.66 12.14
N ALA A 36 -8.67 -2.52 11.51
CA ALA A 36 -10.03 -2.23 11.09
C ALA A 36 -10.95 -1.86 12.26
N ALA A 37 -10.84 -2.55 13.40
CA ALA A 37 -11.64 -2.24 14.59
C ALA A 37 -11.21 -0.92 15.25
N LYS A 38 -9.92 -0.56 15.19
CA LYS A 38 -9.42 0.72 15.74
C LYS A 38 -9.77 1.90 14.86
N ALA A 39 -9.80 1.68 13.56
CA ALA A 39 -10.00 2.73 12.56
C ALA A 39 -11.45 2.84 12.08
N ASP A 40 -12.36 1.98 12.57
CA ASP A 40 -13.76 1.90 12.17
C ASP A 40 -13.91 1.86 10.63
N ILE A 41 -13.19 0.93 10.00
CA ILE A 41 -13.12 0.79 8.55
C ILE A 41 -13.99 -0.38 8.09
N PRO A 42 -15.11 -0.13 7.41
CA PRO A 42 -15.85 -1.18 6.71
C PRO A 42 -15.03 -1.65 5.50
N PRO A 43 -14.75 -2.95 5.34
CA PRO A 43 -13.95 -3.50 4.24
C PRO A 43 -14.45 -3.09 2.84
N GLU A 44 -15.77 -2.98 2.67
CA GLU A 44 -16.45 -2.57 1.44
C GLU A 44 -16.16 -1.13 1.01
N ASN A 45 -15.67 -0.31 1.93
CA ASN A 45 -15.43 1.13 1.73
C ASN A 45 -13.94 1.46 1.49
N ILE A 46 -13.11 0.46 1.19
CA ILE A 46 -11.68 0.66 0.90
C ILE A 46 -11.46 0.62 -0.61
N VAL A 47 -10.81 1.67 -1.13
CA VAL A 47 -10.44 1.75 -2.54
C VAL A 47 -8.93 1.89 -2.67
N VAL A 48 -8.31 1.03 -3.48
CA VAL A 48 -6.90 1.12 -3.86
C VAL A 48 -6.82 1.58 -5.32
N ARG A 49 -6.21 2.73 -5.58
CA ARG A 49 -5.93 3.23 -6.92
C ARG A 49 -4.44 3.23 -7.21
N PHE A 50 -4.10 3.01 -8.48
CA PHE A 50 -2.73 3.04 -8.97
C PHE A 50 -2.53 4.24 -9.89
N SER A 51 -1.43 4.95 -9.70
CA SER A 51 -0.92 5.96 -10.63
C SER A 51 0.57 5.75 -10.90
N GLU A 52 1.03 6.30 -12.01
CA GLU A 52 2.44 6.32 -12.36
C GLU A 52 3.02 7.68 -11.95
N ALA A 53 4.05 7.67 -11.10
CA ALA A 53 4.88 8.83 -10.83
C ALA A 53 5.78 9.05 -12.04
N VAL A 54 5.70 10.24 -12.64
CA VAL A 54 6.59 10.64 -13.72
C VAL A 54 7.92 11.17 -13.17
N ASP A 55 7.93 11.64 -11.92
CA ASP A 55 9.10 12.18 -11.24
C ASP A 55 9.51 11.34 -10.04
N GLY A 56 10.78 10.94 -10.02
CA GLY A 56 11.41 10.14 -8.98
C GLY A 56 11.69 10.91 -7.70
N PHE A 57 10.64 11.42 -7.06
CA PHE A 57 10.74 12.01 -5.73
C PHE A 57 11.30 10.96 -4.77
N PRO A 58 12.51 11.17 -4.24
CA PRO A 58 13.06 10.26 -3.25
C PRO A 58 12.17 10.30 -2.01
N LEU A 59 11.90 9.13 -1.44
CA LEU A 59 11.18 9.04 -0.18
C LEU A 59 11.92 9.86 0.90
N PRO A 60 11.20 10.56 1.80
CA PRO A 60 11.83 11.19 2.94
C PRO A 60 12.69 10.17 3.70
N LYS A 61 13.89 10.61 4.11
CA LYS A 61 14.87 9.75 4.79
C LYS A 61 14.20 9.00 5.96
N GLY A 62 14.25 7.67 5.94
CA GLY A 62 13.65 6.80 6.97
C GLY A 62 12.22 6.31 6.71
N HIS A 63 11.64 6.53 5.53
CA HIS A 63 10.38 5.89 5.09
C HIS A 63 10.67 4.73 4.14
N ASP A 64 11.65 3.92 4.50
CA ASP A 64 12.07 2.74 3.75
C ASP A 64 12.11 1.52 4.68
N ILE A 65 12.53 0.38 4.13
CA ILE A 65 12.59 -0.92 4.82
C ILE A 65 13.44 -0.94 6.09
N THR A 66 14.27 0.08 6.32
CA THR A 66 15.12 0.19 7.51
C THR A 66 14.37 0.73 8.73
N ASN A 67 13.17 1.28 8.56
CA ASN A 67 12.46 1.99 9.63
C ASN A 67 10.92 1.93 9.54
N CYS A 68 10.35 1.37 8.48
CA CYS A 68 9.03 0.77 8.55
C CYS A 68 9.20 -0.65 9.12
N ASP A 69 8.39 -1.07 10.08
CA ASP A 69 8.47 -2.39 10.76
C ASP A 69 8.11 -3.57 9.83
N VAL A 70 8.69 -3.63 8.63
CA VAL A 70 8.35 -4.58 7.57
C VAL A 70 9.12 -5.90 7.66
N MET A 71 10.07 -6.00 8.60
CA MET A 71 10.78 -7.25 8.88
C MET A 71 10.73 -7.58 10.37
N GLU A 72 9.87 -8.54 10.74
CA GLU A 72 10.16 -9.34 11.92
C GLU A 72 11.42 -10.16 11.61
N LYS A 73 12.50 -9.86 12.35
CA LYS A 73 13.74 -10.65 12.28
C LYS A 73 13.40 -12.10 12.64
N LYS A 74 13.56 -13.00 11.67
CA LYS A 74 13.66 -14.45 11.93
C LYS A 74 14.92 -14.77 12.73
#